data_AF-A0A381J408-F1
#
_entry.id   AF-A0A381J408-F1
#
_cell.length_a   1.000
_cell.length_b   1.000
_cell.length_c   1.000
_cell.angle_alpha   90.00
_cell.angle_beta   90.00
_cell.angle_gamma   90.00
#
_symmetry.space_group_name_H-M   'P 1'
#
loop_
_entity.id
_entity.type
_entity.pdbx_description
1 polymer ?
#
loop_
_entity_poly.entity_id
_entity_poly.type
_entity_poly.pdbx_seq_one_letter_code
_entity_poly.pdbx_strand_id
1 'polypeptide(L)'
;MLKNWTSHAEYQQFIISNLSSFYKSFPRKIIELEHCISKLYCLDLDILREILKPYYSNTGRPATLQPEIFRSFSLMLFQKETSITNWVKKLHASELLITYIGCTKNNVPSIGAHYDFISRLWLSNLSTDRIKLKNTYSYKRKLSKIKAPGKSKKLPNKKTGVVKRISDFLESGRSFSLRTEKLLQKVFALVAVQPSFNLNLIEKSNLTVAGDGTCVHCKSSYYGSKVCDCRQNEIYDCKCPRRLSDINATWGWRIAPPIMDIS
;
A
#
# COMPACT_ATOMS: atom_id res chain seq x y z
N MET A 1 -6.51 10.78 -18.32
CA MET A 1 -5.39 11.72 -18.61
C MET A 1 -4.98 12.51 -17.38
N LEU A 2 -3.69 12.62 -17.08
CA LEU A 2 -3.18 13.46 -16.00
C LEU A 2 -2.97 14.89 -16.52
N LYS A 3 -3.92 15.79 -16.27
CA LYS A 3 -3.84 17.21 -16.68
C LYS A 3 -3.56 18.12 -15.51
N ASN A 4 -4.45 18.06 -14.52
CA ASN A 4 -4.45 18.95 -13.38
C ASN A 4 -3.63 18.32 -12.25
N TRP A 5 -2.79 19.13 -11.64
CA TRP A 5 -1.99 18.77 -10.48
C TRP A 5 -1.90 19.99 -9.59
N THR A 6 -2.54 19.94 -8.42
CA THR A 6 -2.44 21.00 -7.42
C THR A 6 -1.02 21.02 -6.90
N SER A 7 -0.33 22.14 -7.10
CA SER A 7 1.05 22.32 -6.64
C SER A 7 1.14 22.27 -5.12
N HIS A 8 2.32 21.99 -4.60
CA HIS A 8 2.56 22.00 -3.16
C HIS A 8 2.29 23.39 -2.56
N ALA A 9 2.70 24.45 -3.27
CA ALA A 9 2.47 25.84 -2.85
C ALA A 9 0.97 26.19 -2.77
N GLU A 10 0.17 25.82 -3.78
CA GLU A 10 -1.29 26.01 -3.76
C GLU A 10 -1.94 25.26 -2.61
N TYR A 11 -1.49 24.03 -2.34
CA TYR A 11 -1.96 23.25 -1.20
C TYR A 11 -1.63 23.93 0.14
N GLN A 12 -0.40 24.41 0.32
CA GLN A 12 0.01 25.12 1.55
C GLN A 12 -0.83 26.37 1.79
N GLN A 13 -1.03 27.19 0.76
CA GLN A 13 -1.91 28.37 0.82
C GLN A 13 -3.34 27.99 1.19
N PHE A 14 -3.89 26.95 0.54
CA PHE A 14 -5.22 26.44 0.84
C PHE A 14 -5.36 26.04 2.32
N ILE A 15 -4.37 25.33 2.87
CA ILE A 15 -4.38 24.90 4.28
C ILE A 15 -4.32 26.11 5.22
N ILE A 16 -3.42 27.07 4.98
CA ILE A 16 -3.27 28.28 5.81
C ILE A 16 -4.57 29.08 5.84
N SER A 17 -5.19 29.32 4.68
CA SER A 17 -6.44 30.09 4.58
C SER A 17 -7.58 29.45 5.37
N ASN A 18 -7.70 28.12 5.35
CA ASN A 18 -8.80 27.41 5.99
C ASN A 18 -8.54 27.11 7.48
N LEU A 19 -7.29 26.85 7.88
CA LEU A 19 -6.94 26.50 9.27
C LEU A 19 -7.33 27.59 10.27
N SER A 20 -7.17 28.86 9.90
CA SER A 20 -7.51 29.99 10.78
C SER A 20 -8.98 29.97 11.22
N SER A 21 -9.88 29.59 10.31
CA SER A 21 -11.32 29.45 10.58
C SER A 21 -11.58 28.24 11.48
N PHE A 22 -11.01 27.08 11.13
CA PHE A 22 -11.22 25.86 11.91
C PHE A 22 -10.64 25.94 13.32
N TYR A 23 -9.54 26.68 13.53
CA TYR A 23 -8.95 26.88 14.86
C TYR A 23 -9.91 27.60 15.80
N LYS A 24 -10.69 28.57 15.29
CA LYS A 24 -11.71 29.26 16.07
C LYS A 24 -12.88 28.33 16.43
N SER A 25 -13.28 27.44 15.52
CA SER A 25 -14.43 26.55 15.73
C SER A 25 -14.11 25.28 16.53
N PHE A 26 -12.93 24.68 16.33
CA PHE A 26 -12.58 23.34 16.84
C PHE A 26 -11.13 23.25 17.36
N PRO A 27 -10.72 24.08 18.33
CA PRO A 27 -9.32 24.18 18.76
C PRO A 27 -8.76 22.83 19.29
N ARG A 28 -9.54 22.11 20.11
CA ARG A 28 -9.11 20.82 20.69
C ARG A 28 -8.80 19.76 19.62
N LYS A 29 -9.62 19.71 18.57
CA LYS A 29 -9.51 18.71 17.50
C LYS A 29 -8.34 19.00 16.57
N ILE A 30 -8.00 20.27 16.41
CA ILE A 30 -6.80 20.68 15.65
C ILE A 30 -5.54 20.30 16.41
N ILE A 31 -5.47 20.57 17.72
CA ILE A 31 -4.32 20.18 18.56
C ILE A 31 -4.09 18.67 18.49
N GLU A 32 -5.17 17.87 18.58
CA GLU A 32 -5.08 16.42 18.46
C GLU A 32 -4.47 15.97 17.11
N LEU A 33 -4.84 16.64 16.02
CA LEU A 33 -4.43 16.28 14.66
C LEU A 33 -3.25 17.12 14.13
N GLU A 34 -2.63 17.95 14.97
CA GLU A 34 -1.56 18.87 14.58
C GLU A 34 -0.40 18.13 13.92
N HIS A 35 0.03 17.03 14.54
CA HIS A 35 1.10 16.19 14.01
C HIS A 35 0.78 15.59 12.63
N CYS A 36 -0.50 15.33 12.33
CA CYS A 36 -0.93 14.83 11.02
C CYS A 36 -0.86 15.94 9.98
N ILE A 37 -1.40 17.11 10.29
CA ILE A 37 -1.44 18.24 9.35
C ILE A 37 -0.03 18.76 9.06
N SER A 38 0.85 18.86 10.06
CA SER A 38 2.24 19.29 9.83
C SER A 38 2.99 18.34 8.90
N LYS A 39 2.79 17.03 9.03
CA LYS A 39 3.37 16.04 8.11
C LYS A 39 2.84 16.19 6.69
N LEU A 40 1.53 16.41 6.52
CA LEU A 40 0.94 16.63 5.19
C LEU A 40 1.36 17.98 4.59
N TYR A 41 1.50 19.00 5.42
CA TYR A 41 1.94 20.34 5.03
C TYR A 41 3.36 20.35 4.48
N CYS A 42 4.25 19.50 5.02
CA CYS A 42 5.61 19.32 4.51
C CYS A 42 5.72 18.28 3.37
N LEU A 43 4.64 17.56 3.06
CA LEU A 43 4.64 16.51 2.04
C LEU A 43 4.55 17.12 0.64
N ASP A 44 5.70 17.34 0.02
CA ASP A 44 5.81 17.76 -1.37
C ASP A 44 5.59 16.58 -2.32
N LEU A 45 4.63 16.75 -3.23
CA LEU A 45 4.23 15.75 -4.21
C LEU A 45 4.44 16.23 -5.65
N ASP A 46 4.98 17.42 -5.88
CA ASP A 46 5.05 18.02 -7.23
C ASP A 46 5.88 17.18 -8.20
N ILE A 47 6.96 16.57 -7.69
CA ILE A 47 7.79 15.64 -8.45
C ILE A 47 7.00 14.41 -8.95
N LEU A 48 5.92 14.02 -8.27
CA LEU A 48 5.10 12.87 -8.66
C LEU A 48 4.33 13.10 -9.96
N ARG A 49 4.04 14.35 -10.33
CA ARG A 49 3.31 14.65 -11.57
C ARG A 49 4.00 14.01 -12.78
N GLU A 50 5.30 14.26 -12.94
CA GLU A 50 6.06 13.76 -14.09
C GLU A 50 6.30 12.24 -14.02
N ILE A 51 6.43 11.69 -12.81
CA ILE A 51 6.63 10.25 -12.61
C ILE A 51 5.36 9.48 -12.92
N LEU A 52 4.21 10.02 -12.54
CA LEU A 52 2.91 9.37 -12.67
C LEU A 52 2.32 9.55 -14.07
N LYS A 53 2.63 10.64 -14.76
CA LYS A 53 2.12 10.97 -16.11
C LYS A 53 2.12 9.80 -17.11
N PRO A 54 3.18 8.97 -17.25
CA PRO A 54 3.20 7.83 -18.17
C PRO A 54 2.17 6.73 -17.84
N TYR A 55 1.67 6.69 -16.60
CA TYR A 55 0.70 5.70 -16.12
C TYR A 55 -0.76 6.18 -16.25
N TYR A 56 -0.98 7.33 -16.90
CA TYR A 56 -2.31 7.81 -17.27
C TYR A 56 -2.45 7.80 -18.79
N SER A 57 -3.64 7.44 -19.27
CA SER A 57 -3.96 7.54 -20.69
C SER A 57 -3.80 8.98 -21.19
N ASN A 58 -3.24 9.16 -22.38
CA ASN A 58 -3.16 10.46 -23.05
C ASN A 58 -4.54 10.99 -23.48
N THR A 59 -5.55 10.12 -23.55
CA THR A 59 -6.90 10.44 -23.99
C THR A 59 -7.94 10.16 -22.90
N GLY A 60 -9.17 10.62 -23.12
CA GLY A 60 -10.31 10.41 -22.23
C GLY A 60 -10.40 11.40 -21.07
N ARG A 61 -11.25 11.07 -20.09
CA ARG A 61 -11.54 11.95 -18.95
C ARG A 61 -10.27 12.28 -18.16
N PRO A 62 -10.06 13.56 -17.79
CA PRO A 62 -8.97 13.93 -16.89
C PRO A 62 -9.10 13.24 -15.53
N ALA A 63 -7.99 12.76 -15.00
CA ALA A 63 -7.88 12.31 -13.63
C ALA A 63 -7.88 13.55 -12.74
N THR A 64 -8.71 13.53 -11.70
CA THR A 64 -8.90 14.63 -10.76
C THR A 64 -8.40 14.22 -9.38
N LEU A 65 -7.96 15.18 -8.59
CA LEU A 65 -7.60 14.98 -7.17
C LEU A 65 -6.44 14.00 -6.91
N GLN A 66 -5.49 13.87 -7.83
CA GLN A 66 -4.42 12.86 -7.70
C GLN A 66 -3.47 13.12 -6.51
N PRO A 67 -2.92 14.34 -6.31
CA PRO A 67 -2.13 14.62 -5.11
C PRO A 67 -2.96 14.53 -3.82
N GLU A 68 -4.25 14.90 -3.86
CA GLU A 68 -5.16 14.83 -2.73
C GLU A 68 -5.51 13.38 -2.34
N ILE A 69 -5.64 12.47 -3.31
CA ILE A 69 -5.76 11.03 -3.04
C ILE A 69 -4.51 10.50 -2.35
N PHE A 70 -3.31 10.97 -2.73
CA PHE A 70 -2.08 10.57 -2.05
C PHE A 70 -2.07 11.06 -0.60
N ARG A 71 -2.40 12.34 -0.36
CA ARG A 71 -2.55 12.89 1.01
C ARG A 71 -3.62 12.17 1.82
N SER A 72 -4.71 11.76 1.17
CA SER A 72 -5.77 10.94 1.77
C SER A 72 -5.22 9.60 2.29
N PHE A 73 -4.38 8.90 1.52
CA PHE A 73 -3.72 7.69 2.00
C PHE A 73 -2.77 7.95 3.17
N SER A 74 -1.95 9.00 3.10
CA SER A 74 -1.06 9.37 4.21
C SER A 74 -1.85 9.65 5.50
N LEU A 75 -2.93 10.41 5.41
CA LEU A 75 -3.80 10.75 6.55
C LEU A 75 -4.53 9.52 7.10
N MET A 76 -5.00 8.62 6.21
CA MET A 76 -5.60 7.34 6.59
C MET A 76 -4.64 6.51 7.46
N LEU A 77 -3.37 6.42 7.05
CA LEU A 77 -2.34 5.70 7.78
C LEU A 77 -1.98 6.37 9.10
N PHE A 78 -1.88 7.71 9.13
CA PHE A 78 -1.64 8.44 10.39
C PHE A 78 -2.76 8.20 11.41
N GLN A 79 -4.01 8.03 10.95
CA GLN A 79 -5.15 7.69 11.79
C GLN A 79 -5.31 6.18 12.07
N LYS A 80 -4.34 5.36 11.65
CA LYS A 80 -4.33 3.90 11.83
C LYS A 80 -5.55 3.19 11.23
N GLU A 81 -6.18 3.78 10.22
CA GLU A 81 -7.27 3.15 9.47
C GLU A 81 -6.68 2.28 8.34
N THR A 82 -7.24 1.09 8.15
CA THR A 82 -6.75 0.12 7.15
C THR A 82 -7.79 -0.21 6.09
N SER A 83 -9.06 0.15 6.33
CA SER A 83 -10.16 -0.04 5.38
C SER A 83 -10.44 1.25 4.62
N ILE A 84 -10.19 1.25 3.31
CA ILE A 84 -10.51 2.39 2.43
C ILE A 84 -12.00 2.75 2.51
N THR A 85 -12.89 1.77 2.63
CA THR A 85 -14.33 2.00 2.74
C THR A 85 -14.68 2.74 4.04
N ASN A 86 -14.08 2.34 5.17
CA ASN A 86 -14.31 3.02 6.44
C ASN A 86 -13.65 4.40 6.45
N TRP A 87 -12.46 4.50 5.86
CA TRP A 87 -11.75 5.76 5.70
C TRP A 87 -12.57 6.79 4.94
N VAL A 88 -13.11 6.44 3.77
CA VAL A 88 -13.91 7.38 2.98
C VAL A 88 -15.18 7.80 3.74
N LYS A 89 -15.84 6.88 4.47
CA LYS A 89 -16.97 7.26 5.35
C LYS A 89 -16.55 8.25 6.44
N LYS A 90 -15.40 8.01 7.08
CA LYS A 90 -14.83 8.90 8.11
C LYS A 90 -14.44 10.27 7.53
N LEU A 91 -13.87 10.29 6.33
CA LEU A 91 -13.49 11.49 5.61
C LEU A 91 -14.74 12.34 5.31
N HIS A 92 -15.81 11.75 4.78
CA HIS A 92 -17.06 12.45 4.53
C HIS A 92 -17.78 12.96 5.80
N ALA A 93 -17.54 12.33 6.95
CA ALA A 93 -18.09 12.76 8.23
C ALA A 93 -17.36 13.97 8.85
N SER A 94 -16.19 14.37 8.31
CA SER A 94 -15.38 15.44 8.89
C SER A 94 -14.83 16.39 7.84
N GLU A 95 -15.36 17.62 7.85
CA GLU A 95 -14.89 18.71 6.98
C GLU A 95 -13.42 19.09 7.24
N LEU A 96 -12.96 18.96 8.49
CA LEU A 96 -11.56 19.15 8.86
C LEU A 96 -10.63 18.16 8.13
N LEU A 97 -11.00 16.88 8.07
CA LEU A 97 -10.20 15.86 7.38
C LEU A 97 -10.21 16.07 5.86
N ILE A 98 -11.35 16.49 5.30
CA ILE A 98 -11.47 16.87 3.88
C ILE A 98 -10.54 18.04 3.56
N THR A 99 -10.49 19.04 4.44
CA THR A 99 -9.59 20.19 4.27
C THR A 99 -8.14 19.75 4.32
N TYR A 100 -7.76 18.88 5.25
CA TYR A 100 -6.37 18.44 5.44
C TYR A 100 -5.78 17.73 4.21
N ILE A 101 -6.61 17.04 3.43
CA ILE A 101 -6.15 16.41 2.19
C ILE A 101 -6.08 17.38 1.00
N GLY A 102 -6.55 18.63 1.16
CA GLY A 102 -6.58 19.66 0.12
C GLY A 102 -7.90 19.71 -0.67
N CYS A 103 -8.97 19.15 -0.13
CA CYS A 103 -10.28 19.06 -0.79
C CYS A 103 -11.31 19.99 -0.15
N THR A 104 -12.40 20.24 -0.89
CA THR A 104 -13.62 20.86 -0.37
C THR A 104 -14.73 19.83 -0.25
N LYS A 105 -15.78 20.11 0.53
CA LYS A 105 -16.89 19.18 0.79
C LYS A 105 -17.57 18.62 -0.47
N ASN A 106 -17.56 19.39 -1.55
CA ASN A 106 -18.16 19.00 -2.84
C ASN A 106 -17.21 18.21 -3.75
N ASN A 107 -15.92 18.18 -3.43
CA ASN A 107 -14.88 17.61 -4.29
C ASN A 107 -13.95 16.68 -3.48
N VAL A 108 -14.52 15.59 -2.98
CA VAL A 108 -13.82 14.59 -2.14
C VAL A 108 -13.56 13.32 -2.95
N PRO A 109 -12.38 12.68 -2.83
CA PRO A 109 -12.10 11.46 -3.56
C PRO A 109 -13.00 10.30 -3.15
N SER A 110 -13.62 9.64 -4.14
CA SER A 110 -14.49 8.49 -3.91
C SER A 110 -13.71 7.21 -3.60
N ILE A 111 -14.38 6.18 -3.08
CA ILE A 111 -13.79 4.84 -2.89
C ILE A 111 -13.18 4.32 -4.20
N GLY A 112 -13.89 4.49 -5.32
CA GLY A 112 -13.40 4.07 -6.64
C GLY A 112 -12.13 4.80 -7.07
N ALA A 113 -12.01 6.10 -6.76
CA ALA A 113 -10.81 6.88 -7.08
C ALA A 113 -9.57 6.38 -6.32
N HIS A 114 -9.73 5.98 -5.06
CA HIS A 114 -8.64 5.39 -4.27
C HIS A 114 -8.16 4.06 -4.89
N TYR A 115 -9.09 3.17 -5.27
CA TYR A 115 -8.73 1.91 -5.92
C TYR A 115 -8.13 2.09 -7.32
N ASP A 116 -8.63 3.07 -8.09
CA ASP A 116 -8.05 3.42 -9.39
C ASP A 116 -6.60 3.91 -9.20
N PHE A 117 -6.35 4.76 -8.20
CA PHE A 117 -4.99 5.22 -7.88
C PHE A 117 -4.06 4.07 -7.48
N ILE A 118 -4.50 3.16 -6.60
CA ILE A 118 -3.74 1.94 -6.24
C ILE A 118 -3.44 1.11 -7.49
N SER A 119 -4.43 0.96 -8.38
CA SER A 119 -4.25 0.17 -9.60
C SER A 119 -3.21 0.72 -10.56
N ARG A 120 -3.00 2.05 -10.55
CA ARG A 120 -1.97 2.71 -11.34
C ARG A 120 -0.58 2.55 -10.72
N LEU A 121 -0.50 2.61 -9.39
CA LEU A 121 0.74 2.41 -8.65
C LEU A 121 1.24 0.97 -8.68
N TRP A 122 0.32 0.02 -8.79
CA TRP A 122 0.61 -1.41 -8.81
C TRP A 122 0.76 -1.90 -10.24
N LEU A 123 2.01 -2.13 -10.69
CA LEU A 123 2.33 -2.47 -12.09
C LEU A 123 1.93 -3.90 -12.51
N SER A 124 1.02 -4.55 -11.78
CA SER A 124 0.47 -5.86 -12.16
C SER A 124 -0.74 -5.69 -13.06
N ASN A 125 -0.98 -6.68 -13.93
CA ASN A 125 -2.23 -6.73 -14.66
C ASN A 125 -3.35 -7.23 -13.74
N LEU A 126 -3.95 -6.30 -13.01
CA LEU A 126 -5.03 -6.57 -12.06
C LEU A 126 -6.23 -7.28 -12.70
N SER A 127 -6.46 -7.13 -14.02
CA SER A 127 -7.54 -7.88 -14.69
C SER A 127 -7.22 -9.39 -14.71
N THR A 128 -5.99 -9.75 -15.03
CA THR A 128 -5.53 -11.16 -14.98
C THR A 128 -5.53 -11.69 -13.55
N ASP A 129 -5.12 -10.90 -12.56
CA ASP A 129 -5.12 -11.32 -11.16
C ASP A 129 -6.55 -11.53 -10.64
N ARG A 130 -7.49 -10.67 -11.04
CA ARG A 130 -8.93 -10.85 -10.76
C ARG A 130 -9.52 -12.08 -11.43
N ILE A 131 -9.10 -12.42 -12.66
CA ILE A 131 -9.52 -13.64 -13.34
C ILE A 131 -8.99 -14.87 -12.57
N LYS A 132 -7.72 -14.86 -12.17
CA LYS A 132 -7.12 -15.95 -11.39
C LYS A 132 -7.88 -16.21 -10.09
N LEU A 133 -8.38 -15.17 -9.42
CA LEU A 133 -9.20 -15.29 -8.20
C LEU A 133 -10.56 -15.97 -8.42
N LYS A 134 -11.10 -15.95 -9.65
CA LYS A 134 -12.34 -16.66 -9.99
C LYS A 134 -12.13 -18.15 -10.19
N ASN A 135 -10.88 -18.57 -10.46
CA ASN A 135 -10.56 -19.98 -10.69
C ASN A 135 -10.86 -20.81 -9.45
N THR A 136 -11.33 -22.02 -9.69
CA THR A 136 -11.49 -23.03 -8.65
C THR A 136 -10.25 -23.91 -8.60
N TYR A 137 -9.86 -24.27 -7.39
CA TYR A 137 -8.72 -25.12 -7.12
C TYR A 137 -9.19 -26.38 -6.41
N SER A 138 -8.59 -27.52 -6.75
CA SER A 138 -8.88 -28.78 -6.09
C SER A 138 -8.67 -28.66 -4.59
N TYR A 139 -9.55 -29.30 -3.82
CA TYR A 139 -9.33 -29.47 -2.40
C TYR A 139 -7.98 -30.13 -2.15
N LYS A 140 -7.19 -29.54 -1.27
CA LYS A 140 -6.00 -30.18 -0.72
C LYS A 140 -6.31 -30.52 0.75
N ARG A 141 -5.61 -31.47 1.42
CA ARG A 141 -5.72 -31.78 2.87
C ARG A 141 -4.65 -31.10 3.75
N LYS A 142 -5.02 -30.52 4.90
CA LYS A 142 -4.11 -29.64 5.68
C LYS A 142 -2.81 -30.37 5.99
N LEU A 143 -1.67 -29.76 5.65
CA LEU A 143 -0.35 -30.29 6.00
C LEU A 143 -0.19 -30.33 7.53
N SER A 144 0.54 -31.33 8.03
CA SER A 144 0.87 -31.42 9.46
C SER A 144 1.58 -30.14 9.92
N LYS A 145 1.34 -29.71 11.17
CA LYS A 145 1.90 -28.47 11.71
C LYS A 145 3.43 -28.52 11.60
N ILE A 146 4.01 -27.61 10.81
CA ILE A 146 5.45 -27.34 10.87
C ILE A 146 5.71 -26.75 12.25
N LYS A 147 6.58 -27.38 13.06
CA LYS A 147 6.96 -26.87 14.38
C LYS A 147 7.46 -25.43 14.20
N ALA A 148 6.86 -24.49 14.94
CA ALA A 148 7.37 -23.13 14.98
C ALA A 148 8.81 -23.17 15.50
N PRO A 149 9.74 -22.37 14.94
CA PRO A 149 11.02 -22.21 15.58
C PRO A 149 10.79 -21.61 16.99
N GLY A 150 11.63 -21.98 17.95
CA GLY A 150 11.55 -21.44 19.31
C GLY A 150 11.63 -19.90 19.31
N LYS A 151 11.20 -19.27 20.41
CA LYS A 151 11.34 -17.81 20.59
C LYS A 151 12.75 -17.36 20.19
N SER A 152 12.83 -16.32 19.36
CA SER A 152 14.08 -15.72 18.87
C SER A 152 14.92 -16.58 17.90
N LYS A 153 14.40 -17.72 17.40
CA LYS A 153 15.08 -18.51 16.37
C LYS A 153 14.43 -18.27 15.01
N LYS A 154 15.23 -17.94 13.99
CA LYS A 154 14.78 -17.87 12.59
C LYS A 154 14.52 -19.29 12.08
N LEU A 155 13.56 -19.47 11.16
CA LEU A 155 13.47 -20.74 10.44
C LEU A 155 14.77 -20.96 9.65
N PRO A 156 15.29 -22.19 9.59
CA PRO A 156 16.42 -22.49 8.74
C PRO A 156 16.05 -22.20 7.29
N ASN A 157 16.95 -21.55 6.57
CA ASN A 157 16.76 -21.33 5.14
C ASN A 157 16.68 -22.68 4.43
N LYS A 158 15.61 -22.90 3.65
CA LYS A 158 15.47 -24.12 2.83
C LYS A 158 16.61 -24.31 1.84
N LYS A 159 17.28 -23.22 1.46
CA LYS A 159 18.42 -23.19 0.53
C LYS A 159 19.54 -22.36 1.18
N THR A 160 20.75 -22.92 1.27
CA THR A 160 21.93 -22.21 1.77
C THR A 160 22.43 -21.17 0.75
N GLY A 161 23.01 -20.07 1.22
CA GLY A 161 23.62 -19.05 0.34
C GLY A 161 22.63 -18.25 -0.52
N VAL A 162 21.34 -18.20 -0.18
CA VAL A 162 20.34 -17.40 -0.92
C VAL A 162 20.66 -15.92 -0.87
N VAL A 163 21.08 -15.41 0.28
CA VAL A 163 21.43 -13.98 0.46
C VAL A 163 22.59 -13.61 -0.45
N LYS A 164 23.68 -14.39 -0.42
CA LYS A 164 24.85 -14.16 -1.29
C LYS A 164 24.46 -14.18 -2.76
N ARG A 165 23.67 -15.17 -3.19
CA ARG A 165 23.16 -15.24 -4.57
C ARG A 165 22.32 -14.02 -4.98
N ILE A 166 21.53 -13.47 -4.06
CA ILE A 166 20.75 -12.26 -4.33
C ILE A 166 21.68 -11.04 -4.38
N SER A 167 22.67 -10.93 -3.48
CA SER A 167 23.68 -9.86 -3.50
C SER A 167 24.45 -9.86 -4.81
N ASP A 168 25.07 -10.99 -5.16
CA ASP A 168 25.84 -11.16 -6.39
C ASP A 168 24.98 -10.85 -7.63
N PHE A 169 23.70 -11.26 -7.62
CA PHE A 169 22.75 -10.95 -8.68
C PHE A 169 22.50 -9.44 -8.82
N LEU A 170 22.28 -8.73 -7.72
CA LEU A 170 22.06 -7.28 -7.73
C LEU A 170 23.35 -6.51 -8.09
N GLU A 171 24.50 -6.91 -7.55
CA GLU A 171 25.82 -6.35 -7.85
C GLU A 171 26.18 -6.51 -9.33
N SER A 172 25.76 -7.61 -9.97
CA SER A 172 25.92 -7.81 -11.42
C SER A 172 25.03 -6.89 -12.29
N GLY A 173 24.32 -5.92 -11.69
CA GLY A 173 23.43 -4.99 -12.38
C GLY A 173 22.13 -5.63 -12.86
N ARG A 174 21.85 -6.88 -12.49
CA ARG A 174 20.63 -7.58 -12.89
C ARG A 174 19.46 -7.15 -12.01
N SER A 175 18.26 -7.21 -12.57
CA SER A 175 17.03 -6.86 -11.86
C SER A 175 16.00 -7.96 -11.99
N PHE A 176 15.10 -8.05 -11.00
CA PHE A 176 13.98 -8.98 -11.07
C PHE A 176 13.02 -8.54 -12.19
N SER A 177 12.57 -9.51 -12.99
CA SER A 177 11.66 -9.27 -14.13
C SER A 177 10.26 -8.83 -13.71
N LEU A 178 9.80 -9.28 -12.55
CA LEU A 178 8.47 -8.96 -11.99
C LEU A 178 8.65 -8.09 -10.75
N ARG A 179 8.49 -6.77 -10.91
CA ARG A 179 8.52 -5.79 -9.82
C ARG A 179 7.26 -4.93 -9.86
N THR A 180 6.17 -5.51 -9.36
CA THR A 180 4.86 -4.86 -9.32
C THR A 180 4.87 -3.58 -8.48
N GLU A 181 5.73 -3.54 -7.47
CA GLU A 181 5.92 -2.45 -6.52
C GLU A 181 6.91 -1.38 -7.01
N LYS A 182 7.53 -1.55 -8.18
CA LYS A 182 8.64 -0.67 -8.62
C LYS A 182 8.25 0.80 -8.62
N LEU A 183 7.05 1.13 -9.07
CA LEU A 183 6.56 2.50 -9.09
C LEU A 183 6.36 3.03 -7.67
N LEU A 184 5.75 2.24 -6.78
CA LEU A 184 5.57 2.60 -5.38
C LEU A 184 6.92 2.84 -4.67
N GLN A 185 7.92 1.97 -4.90
CA GLN A 185 9.27 2.13 -4.37
C GLN A 185 9.94 3.41 -4.89
N LYS A 186 9.77 3.72 -6.19
CA LYS A 186 10.29 4.95 -6.79
C LYS A 186 9.62 6.20 -6.18
N VAL A 187 8.30 6.16 -5.98
CA VAL A 187 7.55 7.24 -5.31
C VAL A 187 8.07 7.45 -3.89
N PHE A 188 8.23 6.37 -3.11
CA PHE A 188 8.75 6.44 -1.75
C PHE A 188 10.18 7.01 -1.71
N ALA A 189 11.05 6.57 -2.62
CA ALA A 189 12.42 7.07 -2.71
C ALA A 189 12.47 8.59 -2.97
N LEU A 190 11.59 9.10 -3.84
CA LEU A 190 11.63 10.50 -4.25
C LEU A 190 10.90 11.43 -3.27
N VAL A 191 9.84 10.97 -2.61
CA VAL A 191 9.02 11.80 -1.71
C VAL A 191 9.47 11.71 -0.26
N ALA A 192 10.04 10.58 0.18
CA ALA A 192 10.45 10.40 1.57
C ALA A 192 11.97 10.34 1.73
N VAL A 193 12.64 9.48 0.96
CA VAL A 193 14.07 9.20 1.16
C VAL A 193 14.95 10.37 0.68
N GLN A 194 14.73 10.88 -0.53
CA GLN A 194 15.51 11.98 -1.09
C GLN A 194 15.43 13.27 -0.25
N PRO A 195 14.24 13.72 0.20
CA PRO A 195 14.15 14.86 1.10
C PRO A 195 14.84 14.60 2.45
N SER A 196 14.76 13.37 2.97
CA SER A 196 15.44 13.02 4.22
C SER A 196 16.96 13.14 4.11
N PHE A 197 17.54 12.75 2.97
CA PHE A 197 18.95 12.99 2.68
C PHE A 197 19.28 14.49 2.55
N ASN A 198 18.43 15.26 1.87
CA ASN A 198 18.66 16.70 1.68
C ASN A 198 18.59 17.46 3.00
N LEU A 199 17.77 16.98 3.95
CA LEU A 199 17.65 17.51 5.31
C LEU A 199 18.71 16.97 6.27
N ASN A 200 19.66 16.15 5.79
CA ASN A 200 20.67 15.48 6.61
C ASN A 200 20.09 14.65 7.77
N LEU A 201 18.86 14.12 7.61
CA LEU A 201 18.24 13.22 8.59
C LEU A 201 18.81 11.80 8.51
N ILE A 202 19.39 11.45 7.36
CA ILE A 202 20.01 10.14 7.07
C ILE A 202 21.43 10.38 6.55
N GLU A 203 22.42 9.72 7.14
CA GLU A 203 23.81 9.79 6.69
C GLU A 203 24.03 8.93 5.45
N LYS A 204 24.54 9.52 4.36
CA LYS A 204 24.82 8.77 3.12
C LYS A 204 25.99 7.80 3.23
N SER A 205 26.95 8.09 4.12
CA SER A 205 28.20 7.32 4.25
C SER A 205 28.02 5.99 4.97
N ASN A 206 27.00 5.86 5.81
CA ASN A 206 26.82 4.72 6.72
C ASN A 206 25.51 3.95 6.43
N LEU A 207 25.10 3.86 5.17
CA LEU A 207 23.90 3.13 4.80
C LEU A 207 24.12 1.62 4.91
N THR A 208 23.29 0.96 5.72
CA THR A 208 23.32 -0.49 5.84
C THR A 208 22.13 -1.07 5.10
N VAL A 209 22.39 -1.98 4.17
CA VAL A 209 21.32 -2.72 3.50
C VAL A 209 20.79 -3.80 4.45
N ALA A 210 19.62 -3.53 5.02
CA ALA A 210 18.89 -4.52 5.81
C ALA A 210 17.81 -5.17 4.94
N GLY A 211 17.84 -6.50 4.87
CA GLY A 211 16.73 -7.29 4.35
C GLY A 211 16.16 -8.14 5.48
N ASP A 212 15.03 -7.73 6.05
CA ASP A 212 14.31 -8.64 6.95
C ASP A 212 13.42 -9.57 6.13
N GLY A 213 13.66 -10.86 6.31
CA GLY A 213 12.75 -11.89 5.87
C GLY A 213 11.69 -12.08 6.97
N THR A 214 10.75 -11.14 7.09
CA THR A 214 9.73 -11.26 8.14
C THR A 214 8.96 -12.55 7.92
N CYS A 215 9.01 -13.43 8.92
CA CYS A 215 8.27 -14.69 8.92
C CYS A 215 6.80 -14.38 9.25
N VAL A 216 6.05 -13.94 8.24
CA VAL A 216 4.62 -13.67 8.39
C VAL A 216 3.87 -14.99 8.36
N HIS A 217 3.05 -15.23 9.38
CA HIS A 217 2.08 -16.31 9.34
C HIS A 217 0.97 -15.92 8.36
N CYS A 218 1.08 -16.37 7.11
CA CYS A 218 0.01 -16.20 6.13
C CYS A 218 -1.23 -16.97 6.60
N LYS A 219 -2.25 -16.25 7.11
CA LYS A 219 -3.58 -16.80 7.47
C LYS A 219 -4.44 -17.09 6.22
N SER A 220 -3.86 -17.57 5.14
CA SER A 220 -4.64 -18.00 3.98
C SER A 220 -5.43 -19.26 4.36
N SER A 221 -6.76 -19.22 4.23
CA SER A 221 -7.60 -20.38 4.51
C SER A 221 -7.30 -21.48 3.50
N TYR A 222 -6.78 -22.59 4.01
CA TYR A 222 -6.54 -23.80 3.23
C TYR A 222 -7.79 -24.39 2.58
N TYR A 223 -8.94 -24.14 3.21
CA TYR A 223 -10.23 -24.65 2.79
C TYR A 223 -10.88 -23.77 1.73
N GLY A 224 -10.33 -22.58 1.45
CA GLY A 224 -10.97 -21.59 0.57
C GLY A 224 -12.43 -21.32 0.94
N SER A 225 -13.19 -20.75 0.01
CA SER A 225 -14.65 -20.76 0.05
C SER A 225 -15.18 -21.94 -0.76
N LYS A 226 -16.14 -22.67 -0.17
CA LYS A 226 -16.88 -23.73 -0.85
C LYS A 226 -17.74 -23.10 -1.96
N VAL A 227 -17.71 -23.68 -3.16
CA VAL A 227 -18.53 -23.24 -4.31
C VAL A 227 -19.63 -24.25 -4.64
N CYS A 228 -19.69 -25.36 -3.90
CA CYS A 228 -20.64 -26.45 -4.10
C CYS A 228 -21.85 -26.34 -3.15
N ASP A 229 -22.97 -26.90 -3.56
CA ASP A 229 -24.21 -26.97 -2.77
C ASP A 229 -24.26 -28.17 -1.81
N CYS A 230 -23.15 -28.89 -1.60
CA CYS A 230 -23.07 -30.05 -0.71
C CYS A 230 -23.62 -29.79 0.70
N ARG A 231 -23.58 -28.54 1.19
CA ARG A 231 -24.15 -28.18 2.50
C ARG A 231 -25.68 -28.27 2.51
N GLN A 232 -26.34 -28.01 1.39
CA GLN A 232 -27.80 -28.17 1.25
C GLN A 232 -28.19 -29.65 1.28
N ASN A 233 -27.30 -30.53 0.80
CA ASN A 233 -27.47 -31.99 0.83
C ASN A 233 -26.94 -32.64 2.11
N GLU A 234 -26.79 -31.88 3.20
CA GLU A 234 -26.26 -32.36 4.50
C GLU A 234 -24.84 -32.97 4.46
N ILE A 235 -24.08 -32.75 3.39
CA ILE A 235 -22.68 -33.22 3.26
C ILE A 235 -21.72 -32.14 3.79
N TYR A 236 -21.24 -32.34 5.01
CA TYR A 236 -20.35 -31.40 5.68
C TYR A 236 -18.87 -31.52 5.24
N ASP A 237 -18.39 -32.74 4.95
CA ASP A 237 -16.99 -33.02 4.52
C ASP A 237 -16.82 -33.10 2.99
N CYS A 238 -17.28 -32.08 2.29
CA CYS A 238 -17.16 -32.03 0.83
C CYS A 238 -15.71 -31.76 0.37
N LYS A 239 -15.23 -32.55 -0.61
CA LYS A 239 -13.91 -32.39 -1.26
C LYS A 239 -13.97 -31.63 -2.58
N CYS A 240 -15.09 -30.95 -2.85
CA CYS A 240 -15.30 -30.19 -4.07
C CYS A 240 -14.26 -29.07 -4.27
N PRO A 241 -14.08 -28.61 -5.53
CA PRO A 241 -13.25 -27.46 -5.83
C PRO A 241 -13.66 -26.22 -5.01
N ARG A 242 -12.67 -25.40 -4.69
CA ARG A 242 -12.80 -24.22 -3.82
C ARG A 242 -12.20 -23.00 -4.47
N ARG A 243 -12.74 -21.82 -4.13
CA ARG A 243 -12.09 -20.55 -4.47
C ARG A 243 -11.11 -20.18 -3.37
N LEU A 244 -9.91 -19.76 -3.76
CA LEU A 244 -8.87 -19.34 -2.83
C LEU A 244 -8.78 -17.81 -2.84
N SER A 245 -8.74 -17.20 -1.66
CA SER A 245 -8.55 -15.75 -1.51
C SER A 245 -7.12 -15.32 -1.85
N ASP A 246 -6.15 -16.23 -1.66
CA ASP A 246 -4.76 -16.08 -2.09
C ASP A 246 -4.29 -17.41 -2.66
N ILE A 247 -4.08 -17.43 -3.98
CA ILE A 247 -3.67 -18.61 -4.75
C ILE A 247 -2.20 -18.93 -4.50
N ASN A 248 -1.40 -17.89 -4.27
CA ASN A 248 0.02 -18.01 -4.09
C ASN A 248 0.35 -18.36 -2.65
N ALA A 249 -0.54 -18.12 -1.68
CA ALA A 249 -0.29 -18.44 -0.29
C ALA A 249 -0.12 -19.95 -0.07
N THR A 250 1.05 -20.31 0.45
CA THR A 250 1.31 -21.65 0.99
C THR A 250 1.18 -21.60 2.50
N TRP A 251 0.50 -22.58 3.10
CA TRP A 251 0.34 -22.67 4.55
C TRP A 251 1.68 -22.88 5.27
N GLY A 252 1.87 -22.17 6.37
CA GLY A 252 3.05 -22.26 7.24
C GLY A 252 3.71 -20.90 7.47
N TRP A 253 4.93 -20.93 7.98
CA TRP A 253 5.75 -19.74 8.08
C TRP A 253 6.30 -19.40 6.69
N ARG A 254 5.87 -18.27 6.13
CA ARG A 254 6.50 -17.71 4.94
C ARG A 254 7.45 -16.61 5.35
N ILE A 255 8.66 -16.69 4.83
CA ILE A 255 9.57 -15.57 4.75
C ILE A 255 8.99 -14.68 3.64
N ALA A 256 8.51 -13.48 3.98
CA ALA A 256 8.17 -12.49 2.97
C ALA A 256 9.40 -12.22 2.09
N PRO A 257 9.24 -11.93 0.77
CA PRO A 257 10.38 -11.46 -0.01
C PRO A 257 11.00 -10.26 0.71
N PRO A 258 12.34 -10.16 0.76
CA PRO A 258 12.99 -9.08 1.48
C PRO A 258 12.47 -7.75 0.93
N ILE A 259 11.80 -6.99 1.79
CA ILE A 259 11.64 -5.56 1.57
C ILE A 259 13.03 -5.01 1.90
N MET A 260 13.76 -4.61 0.86
CA MET A 260 15.00 -3.87 1.06
C MET A 260 14.61 -2.48 1.50
N ASP A 261 14.71 -2.25 2.81
CA ASP A 261 14.66 -0.91 3.37
C ASP A 261 16.10 -0.41 3.45
N ILE A 262 16.30 0.81 2.94
CA ILE A 262 17.54 1.55 3.14
C ILE A 262 17.33 2.33 4.44
N SER A 263 17.99 1.90 5.52
CA SER A 263 18.03 2.60 6.80
C SER A 263 19.39 3.26 6.98
#